data_AF-A0A9P8F7H4-F1
#
_entry.id   AF-A0A9P8F7H4-F1
#
_cell.length_a   1.000
_cell.length_b   1.000
_cell.length_c   1.000
_cell.angle_alpha   90.00
_cell.angle_beta   90.00
_cell.angle_gamma   90.00
#
_symmetry.space_group_name_H-M   'P 1'
#
loop_
_entity.id
_entity.type
_entity.pdbx_description
1 polymer ?
#
loop_
_entity_poly.entity_id
_entity_poly.type
_entity_poly.pdbx_seq_one_letter_code
_entity_poly.pdbx_strand_id
1 'polypeptide(L)' 'QAPANPADNSTYTSSNYQAPRACETDVTNFRRCMDENQGSLTICGWYLDQLKACQAAASQY' A
#
# COMPACT_ATOMS: atom_id res chain seq x y z
N GLN A 1 15.70 -21.06 -10.18
CA GLN A 1 14.61 -20.35 -9.51
C GLN A 1 15.12 -18.96 -9.20
N ALA A 2 14.60 -17.93 -9.87
CA ALA A 2 15.06 -16.55 -9.74
C ALA A 2 14.15 -15.81 -8.74
N PRO A 3 14.70 -15.06 -7.76
CA PRO A 3 13.89 -14.27 -6.85
C PRO A 3 13.31 -13.06 -7.59
N ALA A 4 12.01 -12.82 -7.43
CA ALA A 4 11.34 -11.61 -7.91
C ALA A 4 11.78 -10.42 -7.07
N ASN A 5 12.52 -9.49 -7.69
CA ASN A 5 12.81 -8.18 -7.13
C ASN A 5 11.56 -7.30 -7.26
N PRO A 6 11.01 -6.71 -6.19
CA PRO A 6 10.10 -5.60 -6.34
C PRO A 6 10.91 -4.40 -6.85
N ALA A 7 10.56 -3.95 -8.05
CA ALA A 7 11.12 -2.77 -8.68
C ALA A 7 10.99 -1.54 -7.76
N ASP A 8 12.14 -0.90 -7.57
CA ASP A 8 12.32 0.49 -7.18
C ASP A 8 11.41 1.42 -8.01
N ASN A 9 10.73 2.34 -7.34
CA ASN A 9 10.42 3.64 -7.90
C ASN A 9 10.83 4.71 -6.87
N SER A 10 12.11 5.05 -6.94
CA SER A 10 12.62 6.43 -7.01
C SER A 10 12.40 7.38 -5.83
N THR A 11 13.57 7.69 -5.25
CA THR A 11 14.05 9.03 -4.86
C THR A 11 14.18 9.26 -3.36
N TYR A 12 15.32 8.84 -2.83
CA TYR A 12 15.96 9.53 -1.71
C TYR A 12 16.35 10.95 -2.15
N THR A 13 15.58 11.96 -1.76
CA THR A 13 16.10 13.32 -1.60
C THR A 13 15.28 14.10 -0.57
N SER A 14 16.00 14.83 0.29
CA SER A 14 15.55 15.86 1.23
C SER A 14 15.09 15.43 2.62
N SER A 15 16.06 15.36 3.53
CA SER A 15 16.05 15.95 4.88
C SER A 15 14.75 16.64 5.31
N ASN A 16 13.84 15.94 5.98
CA ASN A 16 12.89 16.48 6.95
C ASN A 16 12.10 15.30 7.52
N TYR A 17 11.84 15.29 8.84
CA TYR A 17 10.97 14.35 9.56
C TYR A 17 10.04 13.54 8.65
N GLN A 18 10.35 12.25 8.46
CA GLN A 18 9.54 11.35 7.63
C GLN A 18 8.19 11.17 8.32
N ALA A 19 7.25 12.07 8.04
CA ALA A 19 5.86 11.93 8.44
C ALA A 19 5.39 10.55 7.95
N PRO A 20 4.68 9.78 8.79
CA PRO A 20 4.16 8.48 8.38
C PRO A 20 3.38 8.67 7.09
N ARG A 21 3.75 7.92 6.05
CA ARG A 21 3.03 7.92 4.77
C ARG A 21 1.58 7.59 5.11
N ALA A 22 0.66 8.51 4.86
CA ALA A 22 -0.76 8.26 5.10
C ALA A 22 -1.14 6.96 4.36
N CYS A 23 -1.85 6.07 5.05
CA CYS A 23 -2.32 4.78 4.54
C CYS A 23 -1.27 3.69 4.31
N GLU A 24 -0.03 3.83 4.77
CA GLU A 24 1.01 2.81 4.58
C GLU A 24 0.58 1.42 5.07
N THR A 25 -0.09 1.37 6.23
CA THR A 25 -0.62 0.14 6.82
C THR A 25 -1.70 -0.49 5.92
N ASP A 26 -2.69 0.28 5.48
CA ASP A 26 -3.78 -0.23 4.65
C ASP A 26 -3.27 -0.66 3.26
N VAL A 27 -2.31 0.07 2.69
CA VAL A 27 -1.63 -0.31 1.43
C VAL A 27 -0.93 -1.64 1.59
N THR A 28 -0.17 -1.82 2.66
CA THR A 28 0.59 -3.05 2.93
C THR A 28 -0.35 -4.24 3.10
N ASN A 29 -1.42 -4.07 3.87
CA ASN A 29 -2.39 -5.13 4.12
C ASN A 29 -3.16 -5.53 2.85
N PHE A 30 -3.57 -4.55 2.03
CA PHE A 30 -4.19 -4.82 0.74
C PHE A 30 -3.22 -5.57 -0.20
N ARG A 31 -1.95 -5.15 -0.26
CA ARG A 31 -0.91 -5.81 -1.07
C ARG A 31 -0.73 -7.28 -0.66
N ARG A 32 -0.61 -7.55 0.65
CA ARG A 32 -0.45 -8.90 1.18
C ARG A 32 -1.63 -9.79 0.82
N CYS A 33 -2.86 -9.30 0.99
CA CYS A 33 -4.04 -10.05 0.60
C CYS A 33 -4.03 -10.40 -0.90
N MET A 34 -3.64 -9.45 -1.76
CA MET A 34 -3.56 -9.68 -3.21
C MET A 34 -2.51 -10.74 -3.55
N ASP A 35 -1.33 -10.72 -2.92
CA ASP A 35 -0.29 -11.73 -3.12
C ASP A 35 -0.77 -13.12 -2.68
N GLU A 36 -1.39 -13.23 -1.50
CA GLU A 36 -1.85 -14.50 -0.94
C GLU A 36 -3.04 -15.11 -1.71
N ASN A 37 -3.90 -14.26 -2.27
CA ASN A 37 -5.17 -14.68 -2.89
C ASN A 37 -5.17 -14.57 -4.41
N GLN A 38 -3.98 -14.61 -5.04
CA GLN A 38 -3.82 -14.55 -6.50
C GLN A 38 -4.52 -13.34 -7.14
N GLY A 39 -4.57 -12.22 -6.42
CA GLY A 39 -5.22 -10.99 -6.85
C GLY A 39 -6.75 -11.00 -6.76
N SER A 40 -7.36 -11.91 -6.00
CA SER A 40 -8.82 -11.98 -5.84
C SER A 40 -9.37 -10.81 -5.02
N LEU A 41 -9.90 -9.81 -5.73
CA LEU A 41 -10.55 -8.64 -5.12
C LEU A 41 -11.82 -9.01 -4.34
N THR A 42 -12.46 -10.13 -4.65
CA THR A 42 -13.62 -10.62 -3.88
C THR A 42 -13.21 -10.98 -2.45
N ILE A 43 -12.02 -11.57 -2.27
CA ILE A 43 -11.48 -11.92 -0.95
C ILE A 43 -10.89 -10.67 -0.28
N CYS A 44 -10.18 -9.84 -1.05
CA CYS A 44 -9.51 -8.64 -0.56
C CYS A 44 -10.40 -7.39 -0.46
N GLY A 45 -11.71 -7.53 -0.69
CA GLY A 45 -12.64 -6.40 -0.76
C GLY A 45 -12.67 -5.55 0.50
N TRP A 46 -12.55 -6.18 1.67
CA TRP A 46 -12.48 -5.47 2.96
C TRP A 46 -11.22 -4.60 3.09
N TYR A 47 -10.04 -5.11 2.68
CA TYR A 47 -8.80 -4.35 2.69
C TYR A 47 -8.81 -3.19 1.69
N LEU A 48 -9.49 -3.37 0.55
CA LEU A 48 -9.67 -2.30 -0.43
C LEU A 48 -10.54 -1.18 0.14
N ASP A 49 -11.60 -1.51 0.87
CA ASP A 49 -12.46 -0.53 1.54
C ASP A 49 -11.67 0.27 2.58
N GLN A 50 -10.89 -0.41 3.42
CA GLN A 50 -9.95 0.22 4.38
C GLN A 50 -8.97 1.18 3.69
N LEU A 51 -8.34 0.75 2.59
CA LEU A 51 -7.41 1.58 1.84
C LEU A 51 -8.11 2.82 1.26
N LYS A 52 -9.31 2.66 0.71
CA LYS A 52 -10.11 3.77 0.17
C LYS A 52 -10.52 4.76 1.24
N ALA A 53 -10.97 4.29 2.41
CA ALA A 53 -11.32 5.14 3.53
C ALA A 53 -10.11 5.97 3.99
N CYS A 54 -8.94 5.35 4.09
CA CYS A 54 -7.73 6.07 4.41
C CYS A 54 -7.34 7.09 3.33
N GLN A 55 -7.40 6.73 2.04
CA GLN A 55 -7.12 7.67 0.94
C GLN A 55 -8.07 8.86 0.93
N ALA A 56 -9.35 8.64 1.22
CA ALA A 56 -10.35 9.70 1.36
C ALA A 56 -10.01 10.64 2.52
N ALA A 57 -9.50 10.10 3.64
CA ALA A 57 -9.06 10.90 4.77
C ALA A 57 -7.76 11.67 4.47
N ALA A 58 -6.79 11.02 3.81
CA ALA A 58 -5.51 11.63 3.43
C ALA A 58 -5.66 12.74 2.39
N SER A 59 -6.68 12.66 1.51
CA SER A 59 -6.96 13.69 0.50
C SER A 59 -7.53 14.98 1.09
N GLN A 60 -7.92 15.00 2.37
CA GLN A 60 -8.47 16.19 3.03
C GLN A 60 -7.42 17.02 3.80
N TYR A 61 -6.14 16.63 3.76
CA TYR A 61 -5.04 17.31 4.45
C TYR A 61 -4.03 17.93 3.50
#